data_AF-A0A059WY75-F1
#
_entry.id   AF-A0A059WY75-F1
#
_cell.length_a   1.000
_cell.length_b   1.000
_cell.length_c   1.000
_cell.angle_alpha   90.00
_cell.angle_beta   90.00
_cell.angle_gamma   90.00
#
_symmetry.space_group_name_H-M   'P 1'
#
loop_
_entity.id
_entity.type
_entity.pdbx_description
1 polymer ?
#
loop_
_entity_poly.entity_id
_entity_poly.type
_entity_poly.pdbx_seq_one_letter_code
_entity_poly.pdbx_strand_id
1 'polypeptide(L)'
;IPNAIIQSVKVLRDGASAQYGSDAIAGVINLRLRTNKDGGDAGVTYGWRDTSYDVLVAPAPDRANYSSPPTRSRDRSDGETLTVSAWKGLPIGTTGSIVVAAEYKDQEHTERGGYDMRRQYPLVNGAFDPREATFDRYNSWYGEPELDQKTVFVNAEYETTSGGTLYGWASWQDRDAVSAGFYRIASDDRNVIQIYPDGYLPLIAPDVVDTSAAIGTRWKLGPWDMDSSLVYGRNEMDYEVRHSLNRSLGTASKTTFDSGGFDYDQFTFNVSGVRTVEVGLASPLNI
;
A
#
# COMPACT_ATOMS: atom_id res chain seq x y z
N ILE A 1 1.97 7.64 5.37
CA ILE A 1 2.24 8.34 6.67
C ILE A 1 2.59 7.29 7.72
N PRO A 2 3.77 7.34 8.36
CA PRO A 2 4.18 6.40 9.41
C PRO A 2 3.25 6.45 10.62
N ASN A 3 2.99 5.32 11.29
CA ASN A 3 2.19 5.35 12.52
C ASN A 3 2.87 6.20 13.61
N ALA A 4 4.20 6.15 13.66
CA ALA A 4 5.01 6.83 14.67
C ALA A 4 4.84 8.36 14.69
N ILE A 5 4.47 9.03 13.59
CA ILE A 5 4.26 10.49 13.57
C ILE A 5 2.90 10.92 14.12
N ILE A 6 1.94 10.00 14.22
CA ILE A 6 0.57 10.31 14.64
C ILE A 6 0.53 10.38 16.17
N GLN A 7 0.09 11.52 16.70
CA GLN A 7 -0.12 11.73 18.13
C GLN A 7 -1.51 11.25 18.56
N SER A 8 -2.53 11.55 17.75
CA SER A 8 -3.91 11.14 18.01
C SER A 8 -4.75 11.16 16.74
N VAL A 9 -5.80 10.34 16.72
CA VAL A 9 -6.79 10.29 15.65
C VAL A 9 -8.13 10.72 16.23
N LYS A 10 -8.78 11.70 15.58
CA LYS A 10 -10.15 12.10 15.91
C LYS A 10 -11.08 11.65 14.78
N VAL A 11 -12.15 10.95 15.14
CA VAL A 11 -13.16 10.48 14.20
C VAL A 11 -14.45 11.21 14.47
N LEU A 12 -14.95 11.92 13.47
CA LEU A 12 -16.25 12.57 13.47
C LEU A 12 -17.16 11.74 12.57
N ARG A 13 -18.10 11.02 13.19
CA ARG A 13 -19.15 10.29 12.47
C ARG A 13 -20.37 11.21 12.43
N ASP A 14 -21.04 11.25 11.28
CA ASP A 14 -22.21 12.08 10.95
C ASP A 14 -21.89 13.47 10.32
N GLY A 15 -22.37 13.66 9.08
CA GLY A 15 -22.72 14.97 8.50
C GLY A 15 -21.65 16.07 8.50
N ALA A 16 -20.36 15.72 8.46
CA ALA A 16 -19.27 16.70 8.51
C ALA A 16 -19.14 17.54 7.23
N SER A 17 -19.95 17.27 6.20
CA SER A 17 -19.91 17.97 4.91
C SER A 17 -20.07 19.48 5.00
N ALA A 18 -20.85 19.97 5.96
CA ALA A 18 -21.07 21.40 6.16
C ALA A 18 -19.81 22.15 6.68
N GLN A 19 -18.87 21.44 7.32
CA GLN A 19 -17.64 22.01 7.88
C GLN A 19 -16.39 21.63 7.09
N TYR A 20 -16.37 20.47 6.45
CA TYR A 20 -15.17 19.90 5.84
C TYR A 20 -15.28 19.67 4.32
N GLY A 21 -16.41 20.02 3.70
CA GLY A 21 -16.63 19.93 2.25
C GLY A 21 -17.49 18.73 1.82
N SER A 22 -17.95 18.75 0.56
CA SER A 22 -18.93 17.79 0.03
C SER A 22 -18.54 16.32 0.23
N ASP A 23 -17.25 16.02 0.25
CA ASP A 23 -16.72 14.66 0.26
C ASP A 23 -16.80 13.99 1.63
N ALA A 24 -17.09 14.76 2.69
CA ALA A 24 -17.23 14.28 4.07
C ALA A 24 -18.64 13.71 4.38
N ILE A 25 -19.24 12.95 3.46
CA ILE A 25 -20.61 12.41 3.57
C ILE A 25 -20.70 11.37 4.70
N ALA A 26 -19.70 10.50 4.83
CA ALA A 26 -19.65 9.45 5.84
C ALA A 26 -19.03 9.90 7.18
N GLY A 27 -18.35 11.06 7.19
CA GLY A 27 -17.60 11.57 8.34
C GLY A 27 -16.20 12.06 7.97
N VAL A 28 -15.42 12.46 8.99
CA VAL A 28 -14.05 12.97 8.85
C VAL A 28 -13.12 12.27 9.83
N ILE A 29 -11.93 11.91 9.34
CA ILE A 29 -10.80 11.47 10.16
C ILE A 29 -9.79 12.60 10.19
N ASN A 30 -9.50 13.12 11.38
CA ASN A 30 -8.48 14.13 11.57
C ASN A 30 -7.28 13.50 12.30
N LEU A 31 -6.13 13.55 11.65
CA LEU A 31 -4.87 13.05 12.17
C LEU A 31 -4.09 14.21 12.79
N ARG A 32 -3.86 14.16 14.09
CA ARG A 32 -2.98 15.12 14.77
C ARG A 32 -1.55 14.59 14.75
N LEU A 33 -0.66 15.32 14.10
CA LEU A 33 0.78 15.02 14.05
C LEU A 33 1.45 15.38 15.37
N ARG A 34 2.54 14.69 15.70
CA ARG A 34 3.41 15.00 16.84
C ARG A 34 4.09 16.36 16.65
N THR A 35 4.20 17.12 17.74
CA THR A 35 4.84 18.44 17.83
C THR A 35 5.78 18.54 19.04
N ASN A 36 6.33 17.40 19.48
CA ASN A 36 7.17 17.33 20.66
C ASN A 36 8.52 18.02 20.42
N LYS A 37 8.96 18.86 21.37
CA LYS A 37 10.28 19.51 21.35
C LYS A 37 11.41 18.57 21.75
N ASP A 38 11.10 17.45 22.38
CA ASP A 38 12.04 16.43 22.82
C ASP A 38 11.37 15.05 22.88
N GLY A 39 12.07 14.05 23.42
CA GLY A 39 11.60 12.67 23.45
C GLY A 39 11.73 11.97 22.10
N GLY A 40 11.31 10.72 22.06
CA GLY A 40 11.38 9.83 20.91
C GLY A 40 11.02 8.41 21.33
N ASP A 41 10.65 7.59 20.36
CA ASP A 41 10.31 6.19 20.56
C ASP A 41 10.78 5.38 19.36
N ALA A 42 11.02 4.09 19.57
CA ALA A 42 11.29 3.14 18.50
C ALA A 42 10.59 1.82 18.81
N GLY A 43 9.99 1.23 17.80
CA GLY A 43 9.24 -0.02 17.90
C GLY A 43 9.60 -0.99 16.77
N VAL A 44 9.62 -2.27 17.11
CA VAL A 44 9.74 -3.37 16.16
C VAL A 44 8.55 -4.30 16.36
N THR A 45 7.86 -4.63 15.29
CA THR A 45 6.80 -5.64 15.28
C THR A 45 7.15 -6.70 14.26
N TYR A 46 7.01 -7.96 14.64
CA TYR A 46 7.16 -9.10 13.76
C TYR A 46 5.96 -10.04 13.95
N GLY A 47 5.42 -10.57 12.86
CA GLY A 47 4.30 -11.51 12.91
C GLY A 47 4.22 -12.33 11.63
N TRP A 48 3.39 -13.37 11.64
CA TRP A 48 3.12 -14.23 10.48
C TRP A 48 1.68 -14.74 10.58
N ARG A 49 1.22 -15.46 9.56
CA ARG A 49 -0.13 -16.04 9.46
C ARG A 49 -0.05 -17.55 9.51
N ASP A 50 -0.57 -18.15 10.58
CA ASP A 50 -0.88 -19.59 10.62
C ASP A 50 -2.32 -19.80 10.15
N THR A 51 -2.50 -20.54 9.06
CA THR A 51 -3.81 -20.79 8.44
C THR A 51 -3.98 -22.28 8.15
N SER A 52 -5.12 -22.84 8.57
CA SER A 52 -5.57 -24.17 8.17
C SER A 52 -6.87 -24.01 7.38
N TYR A 53 -6.94 -24.60 6.19
CA TYR A 53 -8.11 -24.47 5.32
C TYR A 53 -8.31 -25.68 4.40
N ASP A 54 -9.57 -25.91 4.04
CA ASP A 54 -9.95 -26.92 3.05
C ASP A 54 -10.22 -26.27 1.70
N VAL A 55 -9.75 -26.90 0.64
CA VAL A 55 -10.08 -26.53 -0.75
C VAL A 55 -10.85 -27.64 -1.42
N LEU A 56 -11.93 -27.26 -2.12
CA LEU A 56 -12.61 -28.15 -3.04
C LEU A 56 -11.75 -28.35 -4.28
N VAL A 57 -11.66 -29.60 -4.73
CA VAL A 57 -10.83 -30.01 -5.86
C VAL A 57 -11.73 -30.53 -6.97
N ALA A 58 -11.57 -29.98 -8.18
CA ALA A 58 -12.29 -30.45 -9.35
C ALA A 58 -11.90 -31.91 -9.69
N PRO A 59 -12.80 -32.71 -10.29
CA PRO A 59 -12.44 -34.05 -10.74
C PRO A 59 -11.30 -33.98 -11.77
N ALA A 60 -10.44 -35.00 -11.76
CA ALA A 60 -9.41 -35.13 -12.78
C ALA A 60 -10.05 -35.29 -14.18
N PRO A 61 -9.43 -34.73 -15.24
CA PRO A 61 -9.86 -34.97 -16.60
C PRO A 61 -9.88 -36.47 -16.93
N ASP A 62 -10.74 -36.86 -17.87
CA ASP A 62 -10.84 -38.26 -18.28
C ASP A 62 -9.47 -38.79 -18.77
N ARG A 63 -9.13 -40.02 -18.35
CA ARG A 63 -7.86 -40.71 -18.63
C ARG A 63 -6.60 -40.03 -18.09
N ALA A 64 -6.71 -39.08 -17.15
CA ALA A 64 -5.58 -38.48 -16.46
C ALA A 64 -4.73 -39.55 -15.74
N ASN A 65 -3.41 -39.35 -15.74
CA ASN A 65 -2.44 -40.15 -14.98
C ASN A 65 -2.20 -39.60 -13.56
N TYR A 66 -3.09 -38.73 -13.07
CA TYR A 66 -3.08 -38.14 -11.74
C TYR A 66 -4.51 -38.09 -11.18
N SER A 67 -4.61 -38.03 -9.85
CA SER A 67 -5.89 -37.95 -9.15
C SER A 67 -5.74 -37.18 -7.85
N SER A 68 -6.85 -36.67 -7.32
CA SER A 68 -6.92 -36.01 -6.02
C SER A 68 -8.22 -36.40 -5.32
N PRO A 69 -8.24 -36.47 -3.97
CA PRO A 69 -9.51 -36.44 -3.25
C PRO A 69 -10.31 -35.16 -3.61
N PRO A 70 -11.65 -35.19 -3.49
CA PRO A 70 -12.54 -34.07 -3.81
C PRO A 70 -12.35 -32.85 -2.90
N THR A 71 -11.73 -33.05 -1.74
CA THR A 71 -11.33 -31.99 -0.82
C THR A 71 -9.89 -32.25 -0.38
N ARG A 72 -9.09 -31.18 -0.28
CA ARG A 72 -7.75 -31.21 0.32
C ARG A 72 -7.66 -30.20 1.45
N SER A 73 -7.17 -30.64 2.60
CA SER A 73 -6.79 -29.77 3.71
C SER A 73 -5.37 -29.29 3.53
N ARG A 74 -5.10 -28.05 3.95
CA ARG A 74 -3.77 -27.45 3.88
C ARG A 74 -3.52 -26.54 5.07
N ASP A 75 -2.34 -26.71 5.65
CA ASP A 75 -1.80 -25.85 6.69
C ASP A 75 -0.67 -25.00 6.09
N ARG A 76 -0.66 -23.72 6.41
CA ARG A 76 0.34 -22.75 5.97
C ARG A 76 0.77 -21.87 7.14
N SER A 77 2.07 -21.63 7.21
CA SER A 77 2.69 -20.57 7.99
C SER A 77 3.43 -19.70 6.97
N ASP A 78 2.94 -18.49 6.74
CA ASP A 78 3.45 -17.55 5.73
C ASP A 78 3.00 -16.11 6.06
N GLY A 79 3.26 -15.15 5.17
CA GLY A 79 2.87 -13.76 5.39
C GLY A 79 3.65 -13.07 6.50
N GLU A 80 4.89 -13.51 6.73
CA GLU A 80 5.83 -12.87 7.65
C GLU A 80 5.86 -11.36 7.38
N THR A 81 5.68 -10.57 8.44
CA THR A 81 5.68 -9.11 8.36
C THR A 81 6.59 -8.55 9.43
N LEU A 82 7.61 -7.81 9.02
CA LEU A 82 8.45 -7.01 9.89
C LEU A 82 8.07 -5.53 9.73
N THR A 83 7.92 -4.81 10.83
CA THR A 83 7.77 -3.36 10.81
C THR A 83 8.69 -2.75 11.87
N VAL A 84 9.58 -1.87 11.42
CA VAL A 84 10.46 -1.09 12.28
C VAL A 84 10.07 0.37 12.14
N SER A 85 9.78 1.04 13.25
CA SER A 85 9.43 2.46 13.24
C SER A 85 10.15 3.20 14.33
N ALA A 86 10.44 4.47 14.10
CA ALA A 86 11.00 5.35 15.10
C ALA A 86 10.56 6.79 14.86
N TRP A 87 10.54 7.59 15.93
CA TRP A 87 10.41 9.03 15.82
C TRP A 87 11.27 9.77 16.84
N LYS A 88 11.63 11.00 16.50
CA LYS A 88 12.43 11.89 17.35
C LYS A 88 11.88 13.31 17.29
N GLY A 89 11.59 13.88 18.46
CA GLY A 89 11.30 15.30 18.62
C GLY A 89 12.57 16.08 18.94
N LEU A 90 12.73 17.24 18.31
CA LEU A 90 13.83 18.17 18.51
C LEU A 90 13.31 19.60 18.63
N PRO A 91 13.93 20.46 19.45
CA PRO A 91 13.48 21.83 19.60
C PRO A 91 13.98 22.68 18.43
N ILE A 92 13.16 23.64 18.00
CA ILE A 92 13.59 24.75 17.13
C ILE A 92 13.54 26.03 17.98
N GLY A 93 14.71 26.49 18.43
CA GLY A 93 14.78 27.59 19.39
C GLY A 93 14.02 27.25 20.68
N THR A 94 13.39 28.26 21.30
CA THR A 94 12.60 28.08 22.53
C THR A 94 11.12 27.78 22.24
N THR A 95 10.62 28.20 21.08
CA THR A 95 9.19 28.21 20.76
C THR A 95 8.76 27.18 19.72
N GLY A 96 9.69 26.58 18.96
CA GLY A 96 9.36 25.61 17.92
C GLY A 96 9.78 24.18 18.20
N SER A 97 9.33 23.29 17.32
CA SER A 97 9.65 21.86 17.31
C SER A 97 9.79 21.35 15.88
N ILE A 98 10.63 20.33 15.70
CA ILE A 98 10.65 19.48 14.53
C ILE A 98 10.60 18.03 15.00
N VAL A 99 9.71 17.26 14.40
CA VAL A 99 9.55 15.83 14.65
C VAL A 99 9.83 15.09 13.36
N VAL A 100 10.78 14.16 13.42
CA VAL A 100 11.10 13.26 12.32
C VAL A 100 10.63 11.88 12.71
N ALA A 101 9.90 11.21 11.83
CA ALA A 101 9.50 9.81 11.96
C ALA A 101 9.91 9.03 10.72
N ALA A 102 10.32 7.79 10.92
CA ALA A 102 10.61 6.85 9.86
C ALA A 102 9.96 5.49 10.17
N GLU A 103 9.58 4.78 9.11
CA GLU A 103 9.02 3.44 9.17
C GLU A 103 9.55 2.62 8.00
N TYR A 104 9.97 1.39 8.29
CA TYR A 104 10.29 0.36 7.34
C TYR A 104 9.33 -0.79 7.55
N LYS A 105 8.72 -1.28 6.48
CA LYS A 105 7.86 -2.44 6.48
C LYS A 105 8.32 -3.41 5.40
N ASP A 106 8.53 -4.65 5.80
CA ASP A 106 8.78 -5.79 4.92
C ASP A 106 7.66 -6.81 5.18
N GLN A 107 7.05 -7.30 4.11
CA GLN A 107 5.93 -8.23 4.19
C GLN A 107 6.08 -9.27 3.09
N GLU A 108 6.17 -10.53 3.50
CA GLU A 108 6.09 -11.69 2.63
C GLU A 108 4.64 -11.93 2.21
N HIS A 109 4.47 -12.64 1.09
CA HIS A 109 3.13 -12.94 0.61
C HIS A 109 2.42 -14.01 1.42
N THR A 110 1.09 -14.03 1.26
CA THR A 110 0.26 -15.15 1.70
C THR A 110 -0.27 -15.92 0.50
N GLU A 111 -0.35 -17.25 0.61
CA GLU A 111 -0.79 -18.14 -0.46
C GLU A 111 -1.96 -19.05 -0.02
N ARG A 112 -3.14 -18.85 -0.63
CA ARG A 112 -4.42 -19.57 -0.36
C ARG A 112 -5.06 -20.13 -1.63
N GLY A 113 -4.26 -20.43 -2.63
CA GLY A 113 -4.65 -20.97 -3.91
C GLY A 113 -5.22 -22.38 -3.82
N GLY A 114 -6.05 -22.69 -4.81
CA GLY A 114 -6.65 -24.00 -5.00
C GLY A 114 -5.70 -25.00 -5.65
N TYR A 115 -6.10 -26.27 -5.65
CA TYR A 115 -5.36 -27.34 -6.29
C TYR A 115 -5.75 -27.44 -7.79
N ASP A 116 -4.80 -27.18 -8.68
CA ASP A 116 -5.05 -27.12 -10.12
C ASP A 116 -5.14 -28.51 -10.76
N MET A 117 -6.36 -28.91 -11.12
CA MET A 117 -6.64 -30.20 -11.76
C MET A 117 -6.68 -30.13 -13.29
N ARG A 118 -6.35 -28.98 -13.89
CA ARG A 118 -6.24 -28.88 -15.35
C ARG A 118 -5.05 -29.74 -15.83
N ARG A 119 -5.17 -30.23 -17.07
CA ARG A 119 -4.05 -30.81 -17.80
C ARG A 119 -3.03 -29.70 -18.07
N GLN A 120 -1.84 -29.84 -17.51
CA GLN A 120 -0.78 -28.85 -17.59
C GLN A 120 -0.06 -28.91 -18.93
N TYR A 121 0.32 -30.10 -19.38
CA TYR A 121 1.20 -30.34 -20.52
C TYR A 121 0.45 -30.78 -21.78
N PRO A 122 1.04 -30.61 -22.98
CA PRO A 122 0.55 -31.25 -24.20
C PRO A 122 0.53 -32.79 -24.07
N LEU A 123 -0.36 -33.45 -24.82
CA LEU A 123 -0.38 -34.91 -24.84
C LEU A 123 0.85 -35.47 -25.57
N VAL A 124 1.41 -36.55 -25.04
CA VAL A 124 2.48 -37.32 -25.68
C VAL A 124 1.85 -38.56 -26.31
N ASN A 125 1.85 -38.64 -27.65
CA ASN A 125 1.22 -39.74 -28.40
C ASN A 125 -0.25 -39.99 -28.00
N GLY A 126 -1.01 -38.93 -27.71
CA GLY A 126 -2.42 -39.01 -27.30
C GLY A 126 -2.64 -39.41 -25.84
N ALA A 127 -1.57 -39.59 -25.05
CA ALA A 127 -1.63 -39.85 -23.61
C ALA A 127 -1.17 -38.64 -22.80
N PHE A 128 -1.55 -38.59 -21.52
CA PHE A 128 -1.06 -37.56 -20.59
C PHE A 128 0.46 -37.64 -20.44
N ASP A 129 1.12 -36.49 -20.43
CA ASP A 129 2.55 -36.40 -20.17
C ASP A 129 2.87 -37.00 -18.78
N PRO A 130 3.90 -37.85 -18.64
CA PRO A 130 4.29 -38.40 -17.34
C PRO A 130 4.53 -37.32 -16.26
N ARG A 131 4.95 -36.11 -16.64
CA ARG A 131 5.18 -34.99 -15.71
C ARG A 131 3.91 -34.52 -14.99
N GLU A 132 2.74 -34.78 -15.54
CA GLU A 132 1.45 -34.47 -14.90
C GLU A 132 1.29 -35.13 -13.52
N ALA A 133 1.93 -36.28 -13.30
CA ALA A 133 1.83 -37.04 -12.06
C ALA A 133 2.64 -36.43 -10.90
N THR A 134 3.69 -35.65 -11.22
CA THR A 134 4.62 -35.08 -10.24
C THR A 134 4.62 -33.55 -10.19
N PHE A 135 3.87 -32.89 -11.08
CA PHE A 135 3.77 -31.44 -11.11
C PHE A 135 3.13 -30.88 -9.82
N ASP A 136 3.70 -29.79 -9.29
CA ASP A 136 3.10 -29.09 -8.17
C ASP A 136 1.86 -28.29 -8.61
N ARG A 137 0.69 -28.77 -8.20
CA ARG A 137 -0.61 -28.22 -8.58
C ARG A 137 -1.05 -27.04 -7.72
N TYR A 138 -0.25 -26.61 -6.75
CA TYR A 138 -0.41 -25.31 -6.10
C TYR A 138 0.41 -24.25 -6.84
N ASN A 139 0.02 -23.99 -8.08
CA ASN A 139 0.74 -23.18 -9.06
C ASN A 139 0.22 -21.75 -9.19
N SER A 140 -0.63 -21.33 -8.27
CA SER A 140 -1.25 -20.01 -8.25
C SER A 140 -0.92 -19.32 -6.93
N TRP A 141 -0.97 -18.00 -6.92
CA TRP A 141 -0.82 -17.21 -5.70
C TRP A 141 -2.06 -16.36 -5.51
N TYR A 142 -2.81 -16.71 -4.46
CA TYR A 142 -3.97 -15.97 -4.00
C TYR A 142 -3.77 -15.55 -2.55
N GLY A 143 -3.66 -14.26 -2.31
CA GLY A 143 -3.48 -13.72 -0.97
C GLY A 143 -2.92 -12.31 -1.02
N GLU A 144 -2.32 -11.91 0.08
CA GLU A 144 -1.64 -10.62 0.22
C GLU A 144 -0.38 -10.60 -0.66
N PRO A 145 -0.04 -9.40 -1.20
CA PRO A 145 1.19 -9.19 -1.98
C PRO A 145 2.44 -9.25 -1.09
N GLU A 146 3.60 -9.41 -1.73
CA GLU A 146 4.88 -9.03 -1.12
C GLU A 146 4.99 -7.50 -1.13
N LEU A 147 5.62 -6.93 -0.10
CA LEU A 147 5.73 -5.48 0.06
C LEU A 147 7.03 -5.10 0.78
N ASP A 148 7.86 -4.28 0.14
CA ASP A 148 8.93 -3.50 0.79
C ASP A 148 8.50 -2.03 0.78
N GLN A 149 8.44 -1.41 1.95
CA GLN A 149 7.99 -0.03 2.07
C GLN A 149 8.89 0.74 3.03
N LYS A 150 9.36 1.90 2.57
CA LYS A 150 10.10 2.88 3.36
C LYS A 150 9.28 4.15 3.43
N THR A 151 9.17 4.74 4.61
CA THR A 151 8.41 5.98 4.78
C THR A 151 9.16 6.90 5.74
N VAL A 152 9.33 8.16 5.34
CA VAL A 152 9.86 9.22 6.18
C VAL A 152 8.84 10.34 6.24
N PHE A 153 8.65 10.89 7.43
CA PHE A 153 7.77 12.02 7.66
C PHE A 153 8.43 13.02 8.59
N VAL A 154 8.37 14.29 8.22
CA VAL A 154 8.85 15.41 9.02
C VAL A 154 7.69 16.34 9.28
N ASN A 155 7.51 16.75 10.53
CA ASN A 155 6.53 17.76 10.92
C ASN A 155 7.24 18.85 11.74
N ALA A 156 6.98 20.11 11.46
CA ALA A 156 7.58 21.23 12.14
C ALA A 156 6.54 22.31 12.48
N GLU A 157 6.72 22.93 13.64
CA GLU A 157 5.89 24.04 14.10
C GLU A 157 6.77 25.04 14.84
N TYR A 158 6.51 26.34 14.66
CA TYR A 158 7.26 27.42 15.28
C TYR A 158 6.34 28.59 15.60
N GLU A 159 6.29 29.00 16.87
CA GLU A 159 5.57 30.23 17.26
C GLU A 159 6.46 31.45 17.00
N THR A 160 5.93 32.42 16.26
CA THR A 160 6.61 33.67 15.92
C THR A 160 6.56 34.65 17.07
N THR A 161 7.50 35.60 17.10
CA THR A 161 7.52 36.68 18.09
C THR A 161 6.29 37.60 18.02
N SER A 162 5.61 37.63 16.87
CA SER A 162 4.35 38.36 16.66
C SER A 162 3.11 37.61 17.17
N GLY A 163 3.26 36.42 17.76
CA GLY A 163 2.16 35.60 18.28
C GLY A 163 1.42 34.76 17.23
N GLY A 164 1.98 34.62 16.04
CA GLY A 164 1.51 33.68 15.01
C GLY A 164 2.22 32.33 15.09
N THR A 165 1.81 31.39 14.25
CA THR A 165 2.42 30.07 14.12
C THR A 165 2.85 29.86 12.67
N LEU A 166 4.08 29.43 12.45
CA LEU A 166 4.53 28.82 11.21
C LEU A 166 4.49 27.32 11.38
N TYR A 167 3.99 26.60 10.39
CA TYR A 167 4.00 25.15 10.41
C TYR A 167 4.36 24.61 9.03
N GLY A 168 4.84 23.38 9.01
CA GLY A 168 5.08 22.67 7.77
C GLY A 168 5.32 21.19 8.02
N TRP A 169 5.07 20.40 7.00
CA TRP A 169 5.34 18.98 7.04
C TRP A 169 5.81 18.51 5.67
N ALA A 170 6.55 17.40 5.65
CA ALA A 170 6.97 16.74 4.43
C ALA A 170 6.92 15.22 4.63
N SER A 171 6.56 14.50 3.58
CA SER A 171 6.54 13.05 3.52
C SER A 171 7.22 12.55 2.27
N TRP A 172 7.91 11.44 2.42
CA TRP A 172 8.42 10.62 1.32
C TRP A 172 8.08 9.17 1.62
N GLN A 173 7.64 8.44 0.61
CA GLN A 173 7.35 7.03 0.68
C GLN A 173 7.82 6.36 -0.60
N ASP A 174 8.45 5.21 -0.44
CA ASP A 174 8.95 4.33 -1.50
C ASP A 174 8.38 2.95 -1.22
N ARG A 175 7.79 2.34 -2.24
CA ARG A 175 6.98 1.13 -2.05
C ARG A 175 7.04 0.23 -3.27
N ASP A 176 7.80 -0.84 -3.13
CA ASP A 176 7.80 -1.99 -4.02
C ASP A 176 6.71 -2.96 -3.58
N ALA A 177 5.83 -3.36 -4.49
CA ALA A 177 4.88 -4.45 -4.24
C ALA A 177 5.00 -5.50 -5.33
N VAL A 178 4.78 -6.77 -4.98
CA VAL A 178 4.69 -7.86 -5.97
C VAL A 178 3.42 -8.65 -5.71
N SER A 179 2.69 -8.95 -6.79
CA SER A 179 1.50 -9.79 -6.75
C SER A 179 1.44 -10.68 -7.98
N ALA A 180 0.72 -11.80 -7.90
CA ALA A 180 0.55 -12.68 -9.03
C ALA A 180 -0.67 -12.33 -9.90
N GLY A 181 -0.50 -12.49 -11.21
CA GLY A 181 -1.60 -12.66 -12.14
C GLY A 181 -2.13 -14.10 -12.16
N PHE A 182 -2.77 -14.48 -13.26
CA PHE A 182 -3.24 -15.86 -13.43
C PHE A 182 -2.17 -16.77 -14.01
N TYR A 183 -1.98 -17.92 -13.38
CA TYR A 183 -1.09 -18.97 -13.86
C TYR A 183 -1.44 -19.40 -15.30
N ARG A 184 -0.41 -19.53 -16.13
CA ARG A 184 -0.46 -20.04 -17.50
C ARG A 184 0.10 -21.45 -17.50
N ILE A 185 -0.76 -22.42 -17.81
CA ILE A 185 -0.37 -23.83 -17.93
C ILE A 185 0.64 -24.02 -19.07
N ALA A 186 1.48 -25.05 -18.99
CA ALA A 186 2.52 -25.31 -20.00
C ALA A 186 1.96 -25.41 -21.43
N SER A 187 0.77 -25.98 -21.57
CA SER A 187 0.05 -26.19 -22.83
C SER A 187 -0.80 -24.99 -23.30
N ASP A 188 -0.76 -23.85 -22.61
CA ASP A 188 -1.49 -22.64 -23.00
C ASP A 188 -0.92 -22.08 -24.31
N ASP A 189 -1.77 -21.69 -25.26
CA ASP A 189 -1.33 -21.13 -26.54
C ASP A 189 -0.54 -19.83 -26.39
N ARG A 190 -0.71 -19.13 -25.26
CA ARG A 190 0.05 -17.92 -24.91
C ARG A 190 1.43 -18.22 -24.35
N ASN A 191 1.73 -19.47 -24.00
CA ASN A 191 3.04 -19.88 -23.53
C ASN A 191 4.01 -20.14 -24.69
N VAL A 192 5.31 -19.97 -24.43
CA VAL A 192 6.39 -20.51 -25.25
C VAL A 192 7.03 -21.61 -24.41
N ILE A 193 6.70 -22.86 -24.69
CA ILE A 193 7.09 -24.02 -23.85
C ILE A 193 8.62 -24.20 -23.75
N GLN A 194 9.39 -23.65 -24.68
CA GLN A 194 10.85 -23.62 -24.61
C GLN A 194 11.40 -22.62 -23.58
N ILE A 195 10.61 -21.60 -23.21
CA ILE A 195 10.95 -20.63 -22.16
C ILE A 195 10.43 -21.13 -20.81
N TYR A 196 9.16 -21.52 -20.76
CA TYR A 196 8.51 -22.06 -19.57
C TYR A 196 7.94 -23.46 -19.82
N PRO A 197 8.77 -24.52 -19.69
CA PRO A 197 8.37 -25.90 -19.96
C PRO A 197 7.24 -26.42 -19.07
N ASP A 198 7.13 -25.85 -17.87
CA ASP A 198 6.17 -26.24 -16.84
C ASP A 198 5.14 -25.13 -16.60
N GLY A 199 4.95 -24.22 -17.57
CA GLY A 199 4.08 -23.05 -17.41
C GLY A 199 4.69 -21.95 -16.53
N TYR A 200 3.97 -20.86 -16.35
CA TYR A 200 4.47 -19.69 -15.61
C TYR A 200 3.36 -18.91 -14.91
N LEU A 201 3.74 -18.27 -13.81
CA LEU A 201 2.88 -17.34 -13.07
C LEU A 201 3.39 -15.91 -13.32
N PRO A 202 2.69 -15.08 -14.12
CA PRO A 202 3.08 -13.70 -14.32
C PRO A 202 3.03 -12.95 -12.99
N LEU A 203 4.05 -12.13 -12.73
CA LEU A 203 4.12 -11.28 -11.56
C LEU A 203 3.95 -9.82 -11.98
N ILE A 204 3.11 -9.12 -11.24
CA ILE A 204 2.82 -7.70 -11.36
C ILE A 204 3.59 -7.01 -10.23
N ALA A 205 4.57 -6.20 -10.59
CA ALA A 205 5.52 -5.60 -9.67
C ALA A 205 5.54 -4.07 -9.83
N PRO A 206 4.54 -3.35 -9.30
CA PRO A 206 4.59 -1.89 -9.28
C PRO A 206 5.61 -1.37 -8.27
N ASP A 207 6.33 -0.33 -8.67
CA ASP A 207 7.11 0.52 -7.77
C ASP A 207 6.41 1.87 -7.67
N VAL A 208 6.29 2.41 -6.46
CA VAL A 208 5.57 3.66 -6.20
C VAL A 208 6.38 4.57 -5.29
N VAL A 209 6.71 5.76 -5.80
CA VAL A 209 7.31 6.84 -5.04
C VAL A 209 6.28 7.94 -4.84
N ASP A 210 5.98 8.24 -3.58
CA ASP A 210 5.05 9.29 -3.17
C ASP A 210 5.77 10.36 -2.34
N THR A 211 5.60 11.61 -2.72
CA THR A 211 6.16 12.74 -1.99
C THR A 211 5.12 13.83 -1.79
N SER A 212 5.10 14.42 -0.61
CA SER A 212 4.24 15.58 -0.36
C SER A 212 4.87 16.51 0.65
N ALA A 213 4.62 17.80 0.52
CA ALA A 213 5.06 18.79 1.46
C ALA A 213 4.03 19.91 1.58
N ALA A 214 3.91 20.45 2.78
CA ALA A 214 3.13 21.64 3.04
C ALA A 214 3.91 22.64 3.89
N ILE A 215 3.63 23.91 3.65
CA ILE A 215 4.03 25.01 4.52
C ILE A 215 2.83 25.92 4.73
N GLY A 216 2.67 26.44 5.94
CA GLY A 216 1.58 27.33 6.25
C GLY A 216 1.86 28.23 7.43
N THR A 217 0.96 29.19 7.62
CA THR A 217 0.99 30.12 8.73
C THR A 217 -0.40 30.33 9.29
N ARG A 218 -0.48 30.43 10.62
CA ARG A 218 -1.67 30.83 11.36
C ARG A 218 -1.41 32.14 12.06
N TRP A 219 -2.36 33.05 12.00
CA TRP A 219 -2.25 34.35 12.66
C TRP A 219 -3.62 34.90 13.06
N LYS A 220 -3.62 35.91 13.93
CA LYS A 220 -4.83 36.65 14.29
C LYS A 220 -4.99 37.87 13.39
N LEU A 221 -6.18 38.06 12.84
CA LEU A 221 -6.59 39.29 12.14
C LEU A 221 -7.83 39.88 12.81
N GLY A 222 -7.61 40.70 13.84
CA GLY A 222 -8.68 41.18 14.70
C GLY A 222 -9.38 40.00 15.41
N PRO A 223 -10.70 39.81 15.25
CA PRO A 223 -11.41 38.68 15.84
C PRO A 223 -11.26 37.35 15.06
N TRP A 224 -10.57 37.35 13.92
CA TRP A 224 -10.44 36.18 13.06
C TRP A 224 -9.17 35.37 13.37
N ASP A 225 -9.32 34.06 13.42
CA ASP A 225 -8.26 33.07 13.33
C ASP A 225 -8.02 32.75 11.86
N MET A 226 -6.91 33.23 11.31
CA MET A 226 -6.56 33.05 9.91
C MET A 226 -5.57 31.89 9.76
N ASP A 227 -5.70 31.13 8.67
CA ASP A 227 -4.73 30.13 8.21
C ASP A 227 -4.49 30.30 6.71
N SER A 228 -3.24 30.18 6.29
CA SER A 228 -2.90 30.04 4.88
C SER A 228 -1.86 28.94 4.72
N SER A 229 -2.03 28.14 3.67
CA SER A 229 -1.14 27.03 3.37
C SER A 229 -0.89 26.86 1.88
N LEU A 230 0.29 26.33 1.59
CA LEU A 230 0.71 25.82 0.29
C LEU A 230 1.00 24.33 0.47
N VAL A 231 0.45 23.51 -0.41
CA VAL A 231 0.66 22.05 -0.42
C VAL A 231 1.08 21.64 -1.82
N TYR A 232 2.17 20.88 -1.90
CA TYR A 232 2.61 20.19 -3.10
C TYR A 232 2.60 18.68 -2.86
N GLY A 233 2.19 17.91 -3.84
CA GLY A 233 2.23 16.46 -3.82
C GLY A 233 2.58 15.91 -5.19
N ARG A 234 3.40 14.86 -5.21
CA ARG A 234 3.77 14.10 -6.41
C ARG A 234 3.68 12.62 -6.12
N ASN A 235 3.04 11.89 -7.01
CA ASN A 235 3.01 10.43 -7.01
C ASN A 235 3.55 9.93 -8.34
N GLU A 236 4.49 9.00 -8.30
CA GLU A 236 5.07 8.32 -9.46
C GLU A 236 4.91 6.82 -9.25
N MET A 237 4.38 6.14 -10.27
CA MET A 237 4.15 4.71 -10.25
C MET A 237 4.67 4.10 -11.54
N ASP A 238 5.65 3.21 -11.43
CA ASP A 238 6.15 2.40 -12.52
C ASP A 238 5.59 0.98 -12.42
N TYR A 239 5.30 0.36 -13.57
CA TYR A 239 4.66 -0.95 -13.63
C TYR A 239 5.54 -1.95 -14.38
N GLU A 240 6.16 -2.86 -13.64
CA GLU A 240 6.92 -3.96 -14.21
C GLU A 240 6.11 -5.26 -14.20
N VAL A 241 6.19 -6.01 -15.30
CA VAL A 241 5.68 -7.38 -15.37
C VAL A 241 6.85 -8.34 -15.42
N ARG A 242 7.02 -9.13 -14.36
CA ARG A 242 8.08 -10.14 -14.21
C ARG A 242 7.53 -11.54 -14.47
N HIS A 243 8.44 -12.48 -14.71
CA HIS A 243 8.13 -13.90 -14.92
C HIS A 243 7.01 -14.11 -15.95
N SER A 244 7.11 -13.40 -17.07
CA SER A 244 6.12 -13.41 -18.15
C SER A 244 6.82 -13.57 -19.50
N LEU A 245 6.08 -13.55 -20.61
CA LEU A 245 6.67 -13.55 -21.95
C LEU A 245 5.75 -12.89 -22.97
N ASN A 246 6.33 -12.48 -24.09
CA ASN A 246 5.62 -12.04 -25.28
C ASN A 246 5.58 -13.21 -26.29
N ARG A 247 4.39 -13.81 -26.42
CA ARG A 247 4.18 -14.97 -27.28
C ARG A 247 4.58 -14.77 -28.74
N SER A 248 4.40 -13.55 -29.26
CA SER A 248 4.71 -13.21 -30.66
C SER A 248 6.21 -13.14 -30.94
N LEU A 249 7.05 -12.95 -29.90
CA LEU A 249 8.50 -12.98 -30.03
C LEU A 249 9.08 -14.40 -29.94
N GLY A 250 8.28 -15.40 -29.59
CA GLY A 250 8.73 -16.78 -29.45
C GLY A 250 9.87 -16.91 -28.44
N THR A 251 10.91 -17.69 -28.77
CA THR A 251 12.06 -17.93 -27.90
C THR A 251 12.98 -16.71 -27.71
N ALA A 252 12.80 -15.66 -28.50
CA ALA A 252 13.54 -14.40 -28.33
C ALA A 252 12.90 -13.47 -27.29
N SER A 253 11.74 -13.86 -26.72
CA SER A 253 11.08 -13.07 -25.69
C SER A 253 11.95 -12.90 -24.45
N LYS A 254 11.93 -11.70 -23.87
CA LYS A 254 12.39 -11.46 -22.49
C LYS A 254 11.41 -12.08 -21.49
N THR A 255 11.84 -12.16 -20.23
CA THR A 255 11.02 -12.64 -19.10
C THR A 255 10.52 -11.54 -18.17
N THR A 256 10.99 -10.31 -18.39
CA THR A 256 10.64 -9.10 -17.65
C THR A 256 10.38 -7.96 -18.62
N PHE A 257 9.32 -7.20 -18.36
CA PHE A 257 8.85 -6.10 -19.21
C PHE A 257 8.48 -4.89 -18.36
N ASP A 258 9.13 -3.77 -18.64
CA ASP A 258 8.62 -2.45 -18.26
C ASP A 258 7.35 -2.19 -19.10
N SER A 259 6.23 -2.00 -18.41
CA SER A 259 4.92 -1.76 -19.03
C SER A 259 4.47 -0.30 -18.92
N GLY A 260 5.41 0.60 -18.62
CA GLY A 260 5.19 2.02 -18.43
C GLY A 260 4.82 2.38 -16.99
N GLY A 261 4.36 3.61 -16.80
CA GLY A 261 4.03 4.18 -15.51
C GLY A 261 3.21 5.44 -15.65
N PHE A 262 2.87 6.05 -14.52
CA PHE A 262 2.16 7.32 -14.45
C PHE A 262 2.80 8.21 -13.40
N ASP A 263 2.91 9.51 -13.71
CA ASP A 263 3.23 10.57 -12.76
C ASP A 263 2.03 11.52 -12.61
N TYR A 264 1.85 12.02 -11.39
CA TYR A 264 0.84 13.01 -11.07
C TYR A 264 1.39 14.02 -10.06
N ASP A 265 1.24 15.30 -10.37
CA ASP A 265 1.62 16.42 -9.52
C ASP A 265 0.39 17.28 -9.18
N GLN A 266 0.32 17.74 -7.94
CA GLN A 266 -0.69 18.68 -7.49
C GLN A 266 -0.08 19.80 -6.66
N PHE A 267 -0.52 21.02 -6.93
CA PHE A 267 -0.21 22.21 -6.13
C PHE A 267 -1.50 22.87 -5.68
N THR A 268 -1.63 23.11 -4.37
CA THR A 268 -2.83 23.70 -3.77
C THR A 268 -2.43 24.88 -2.88
N PHE A 269 -3.12 26.01 -3.07
CA PHE A 269 -3.06 27.16 -2.17
C PHE A 269 -4.39 27.29 -1.44
N ASN A 270 -4.33 27.48 -0.12
CA ASN A 270 -5.51 27.69 0.70
C ASN A 270 -5.34 28.94 1.57
N VAL A 271 -6.45 29.65 1.76
CA VAL A 271 -6.61 30.71 2.75
C VAL A 271 -7.96 30.52 3.40
N SER A 272 -7.97 30.44 4.73
CA SER A 272 -9.18 30.31 5.53
C SER A 272 -9.14 31.26 6.71
N GLY A 273 -10.33 31.60 7.20
CA GLY A 273 -10.51 32.42 8.39
C GLY A 273 -11.72 31.90 9.15
N VAL A 274 -11.57 31.72 10.46
CA VAL A 274 -12.67 31.33 11.34
C VAL A 274 -12.83 32.40 12.41
N ARG A 275 -14.08 32.77 12.68
CA ARG A 275 -14.45 33.67 13.77
C ARG A 275 -15.62 33.08 14.55
N THR A 276 -15.43 32.96 15.85
CA THR A 276 -16.52 32.61 16.77
C THR A 276 -17.36 33.85 17.10
N VAL A 277 -18.68 33.73 16.99
CA VAL A 277 -19.67 34.76 17.26
C VAL A 277 -20.68 34.24 18.29
N GLU A 278 -20.85 34.99 19.38
CA GLU A 278 -21.89 34.73 20.37
C GLU A 278 -23.26 35.11 19.79
N VAL A 279 -24.15 34.13 19.65
CA VAL A 279 -25.48 34.30 19.04
C VAL A 279 -26.64 34.03 20.01
N GLY A 280 -26.35 33.84 21.30
CA GLY A 280 -27.36 33.57 22.33
C GLY A 280 -28.00 32.17 22.24
N LEU A 281 -27.36 31.24 21.53
CA LEU A 281 -27.75 29.83 21.45
C LEU A 281 -27.03 28.99 22.51
N ALA A 282 -27.31 27.69 22.56
CA ALA A 282 -26.65 26.74 23.47
C ALA A 282 -25.13 26.62 23.23
N SER A 283 -24.63 27.05 22.07
CA SER A 283 -23.21 27.20 21.79
C SER A 283 -22.95 28.40 20.85
N PRO A 284 -21.74 28.97 20.87
CA PRO A 284 -21.34 30.00 19.92
C PRO A 284 -21.38 29.50 18.47
N LEU A 285 -21.56 30.42 17.51
CA LEU A 285 -21.54 30.14 16.08
C LEU A 285 -20.13 30.38 15.53
N ASN A 286 -19.57 29.42 14.80
CA ASN A 286 -18.33 29.62 14.03
C ASN A 286 -18.69 30.03 12.60
N ILE A 287 -18.13 31.15 12.14
CA ILE A 287 -18.26 31.71 10.79
C ILE A 287 -16.89 31.66 10.12
#